data_AF-A0A146F6F7-F1
#
_entry.id   AF-A0A146F6F7-F1
#
_cell.length_a   1.000
_cell.length_b   1.000
_cell.length_c   1.000
_cell.angle_alpha   90.00
_cell.angle_beta   90.00
_cell.angle_gamma   90.00
#
_symmetry.space_group_name_H-M   'P 1'
#
loop_
_entity.id
_entity.type
_entity.pdbx_description
1 polymer ?
#
loop_
_entity_poly.entity_id
_entity_poly.type
_entity_poly.pdbx_seq_one_letter_code
_entity_poly.pdbx_strand_id
1 'polypeptide(L)'
;MTAPDSENYQIFRDCVSSAIVAKFSPTPRTKKARRPRTTPRQKTSSRADPKPESEQVQQNEFTRTDPEDLADFIDVPTETFPSLQPPTLQTLTYDPNTDFTSDKEYSPQHLAERTSHTLPASITDTLTAYAVIESASDIPYFLAPILGEYVASVTKPPPVWATTRTDACEICERDWIPLSYHHLIPRSVHAKVVKKGWHEEWRLNSVAWLCRACHSFVHRMASNEELAREWFTVERICEREDVMDWARWVGRVRWKAR
;
A
#
# COMPACT_ATOMS: atom_id res chain seq x y z
N MET A 1 -2.80 -19.36 -15.27
CA MET A 1 -2.91 -18.90 -13.88
C MET A 1 -4.23 -18.16 -13.79
N THR A 2 -5.13 -18.61 -12.93
CA THR A 2 -6.46 -18.03 -12.74
C THR A 2 -6.32 -16.59 -12.23
N ALA A 3 -7.11 -15.66 -12.78
CA ALA A 3 -7.10 -14.23 -12.44
C ALA A 3 -7.11 -13.87 -10.93
N PRO A 4 -7.73 -14.65 -10.00
CA PRO A 4 -7.83 -14.26 -8.59
C PRO A 4 -6.54 -14.36 -7.76
N ASP A 5 -5.51 -15.05 -8.25
CA ASP A 5 -4.28 -15.32 -7.47
C ASP A 5 -3.09 -14.44 -7.89
N SER A 6 -3.29 -13.49 -8.81
CA SER A 6 -2.22 -12.57 -9.21
C SER A 6 -2.01 -11.48 -8.15
N GLU A 7 -0.75 -11.09 -7.91
CA GLU A 7 -0.40 -9.98 -7.01
C GLU A 7 -1.11 -8.68 -7.44
N ASN A 8 -1.16 -8.42 -8.75
CA ASN A 8 -1.91 -7.32 -9.35
C ASN A 8 -3.39 -7.35 -8.98
N TYR A 9 -4.05 -8.51 -9.05
CA TYR A 9 -5.45 -8.63 -8.65
C TYR A 9 -5.67 -8.30 -7.17
N GLN A 10 -4.79 -8.79 -6.29
CA GLN A 10 -4.90 -8.50 -4.86
C GLN A 10 -4.75 -6.99 -4.57
N ILE A 11 -3.77 -6.34 -5.19
CA ILE A 11 -3.58 -4.89 -5.09
C ILE A 11 -4.82 -4.14 -5.62
N PHE A 12 -5.34 -4.54 -6.79
CA PHE A 12 -6.55 -3.93 -7.36
C PHE A 12 -7.78 -4.10 -6.45
N ARG A 13 -7.98 -5.32 -5.93
CA ARG A 13 -9.04 -5.63 -4.96
C ARG A 13 -8.96 -4.74 -3.73
N ASP A 14 -7.77 -4.52 -3.20
CA ASP A 14 -7.55 -3.63 -2.04
C ASP A 14 -7.89 -2.17 -2.38
N CYS A 15 -7.53 -1.68 -3.56
CA CYS A 15 -7.91 -0.34 -4.03
C CYS A 15 -9.44 -0.18 -4.16
N VAL A 16 -10.13 -1.15 -4.78
CA VAL A 16 -11.60 -1.14 -4.91
C VAL A 16 -12.26 -1.17 -3.54
N SER A 17 -11.83 -2.08 -2.66
CA SER A 17 -12.38 -2.23 -1.31
C SER A 17 -12.20 -0.94 -0.50
N SER A 18 -11.02 -0.31 -0.60
CA SER A 18 -10.72 0.96 0.08
C SER A 18 -11.62 2.10 -0.42
N ALA A 19 -11.86 2.18 -1.74
CA ALA A 19 -12.74 3.18 -2.32
C ALA A 19 -14.21 3.00 -1.88
N ILE A 20 -14.71 1.76 -1.83
CA ILE A 20 -16.06 1.43 -1.36
C ILE A 20 -16.19 1.79 0.13
N VAL A 21 -15.25 1.34 0.97
CA VAL A 21 -15.25 1.68 2.40
C VAL A 21 -15.19 3.19 2.65
N ALA A 22 -14.42 3.93 1.85
CA ALA A 22 -14.33 5.39 1.95
C ALA A 22 -15.66 6.10 1.64
N LYS A 23 -16.51 5.52 0.79
CA LYS A 23 -17.84 6.07 0.46
C LYS A 23 -18.84 5.91 1.61
N PHE A 24 -18.79 4.80 2.33
CA PHE A 24 -19.67 4.52 3.46
C PHE A 24 -19.14 5.02 4.80
N SER A 25 -17.85 5.34 4.89
CA SER A 25 -17.26 5.93 6.08
C SER A 25 -17.71 7.39 6.26
N PRO A 26 -18.17 7.80 7.44
CA PRO A 26 -18.51 9.18 7.69
C PRO A 26 -17.26 10.05 7.53
N THR A 27 -17.31 11.00 6.60
CA THR A 27 -16.24 11.99 6.44
C THR A 27 -16.00 12.69 7.79
N PRO A 28 -14.77 12.70 8.33
CA PRO A 28 -14.47 13.51 9.50
C PRO A 28 -14.69 14.96 9.09
N ARG A 29 -15.77 15.57 9.61
CA ARG A 29 -16.03 17.00 9.47
C ARG A 29 -14.76 17.73 9.91
N THR A 30 -14.06 18.33 8.94
CA THR A 30 -13.00 19.28 9.24
C THR A 30 -13.63 20.35 10.11
N LYS A 31 -13.25 20.40 11.40
CA LYS A 31 -13.68 21.48 12.29
C LYS A 31 -13.14 22.76 11.69
N LYS A 32 -13.98 23.50 10.96
CA LYS A 32 -13.66 24.86 10.49
C LYS A 32 -13.09 25.61 11.69
N ALA A 33 -11.81 25.98 11.59
CA ALA A 33 -11.12 26.73 12.62
C ALA A 33 -11.94 27.97 12.96
N ARG A 34 -12.42 28.05 14.20
CA ARG A 34 -13.09 29.23 14.73
C ARG A 34 -12.08 30.39 14.67
N ARG A 35 -12.34 31.39 13.82
CA ARG A 35 -11.67 32.68 13.88
C ARG A 35 -11.79 33.26 15.31
N PRO A 36 -10.73 33.84 15.88
CA PRO A 36 -10.80 34.41 17.22
C PRO A 36 -11.63 35.69 17.18
N ARG A 37 -12.71 35.74 17.96
CA ARG A 37 -13.57 36.91 18.11
C ARG A 37 -13.09 37.75 19.30
N THR A 38 -12.58 38.94 19.01
CA THR A 38 -12.25 39.99 19.98
C THR A 38 -13.52 40.49 20.68
N THR A 39 -13.45 40.68 22.00
CA THR A 39 -14.48 41.28 22.87
C THR A 39 -14.41 42.82 22.80
N PRO A 40 -15.49 43.58 23.09
CA PRO A 40 -15.85 43.88 24.50
C PRO A 40 -17.36 43.97 24.84
N ARG A 41 -17.72 43.26 25.93
CA ARG A 41 -18.51 43.62 27.14
C ARG A 41 -19.71 44.60 27.14
N GLN A 42 -20.72 44.20 27.96
CA GLN A 42 -21.82 44.93 28.66
C GLN A 42 -23.20 45.00 27.93
N LYS A 43 -24.39 44.85 28.54
CA LYS A 43 -24.92 44.34 29.84
C LYS A 43 -26.48 44.29 29.72
N THR A 44 -27.15 43.58 30.64
CA THR A 44 -28.57 43.64 31.13
C THR A 44 -29.73 43.14 30.23
N SER A 45 -30.40 42.03 30.59
CA SER A 45 -31.69 41.85 31.35
C SER A 45 -32.93 41.94 30.43
N SER A 46 -34.00 41.15 30.45
CA SER A 46 -34.63 40.23 31.40
C SER A 46 -35.87 39.60 30.73
N ARG A 47 -36.37 38.49 31.29
CA ARG A 47 -37.75 37.94 31.28
C ARG A 47 -37.95 36.61 30.56
N ALA A 48 -38.49 35.67 31.36
CA ALA A 48 -39.01 34.36 31.01
C ALA A 48 -40.54 34.46 30.82
N ASP A 49 -41.10 33.64 29.92
CA ASP A 49 -42.33 32.84 30.09
C ASP A 49 -42.63 32.01 28.79
N PRO A 50 -43.55 31.02 28.79
CA PRO A 50 -43.24 29.65 28.34
C PRO A 50 -43.83 29.19 26.99
N LYS A 51 -43.25 28.07 26.48
CA LYS A 51 -43.73 26.97 25.58
C LYS A 51 -44.87 27.22 24.55
N PRO A 52 -44.78 26.62 23.35
CA PRO A 52 -45.33 25.26 23.18
C PRO A 52 -44.50 24.31 22.29
N GLU A 53 -44.84 23.02 22.38
CA GLU A 53 -44.46 21.95 21.46
C GLU A 53 -44.77 22.28 20.00
N SER A 54 -43.88 21.85 19.10
CA SER A 54 -44.23 21.49 17.75
C SER A 54 -43.27 20.41 17.24
N GLU A 55 -43.87 19.27 16.92
CA GLU A 55 -43.33 18.17 16.14
C GLU A 55 -42.70 18.65 14.82
N GLN A 56 -41.63 17.97 14.38
CA GLN A 56 -41.27 17.64 12.99
C GLN A 56 -39.83 17.07 12.99
N VAL A 57 -39.67 15.74 12.92
CA VAL A 57 -39.62 14.89 11.70
C VAL A 57 -38.27 14.99 10.97
N GLN A 58 -37.71 13.82 10.66
CA GLN A 58 -36.50 13.51 9.88
C GLN A 58 -35.16 13.63 10.63
N GLN A 59 -34.89 12.66 11.50
CA GLN A 59 -33.51 12.25 11.75
C GLN A 59 -33.13 11.20 10.70
N ASN A 60 -32.18 11.61 9.86
CA ASN A 60 -31.50 10.80 8.86
C ASN A 60 -31.10 9.42 9.41
N GLU A 61 -31.79 8.40 8.93
CA GLU A 61 -31.40 7.00 9.02
C GLU A 61 -30.29 6.75 7.97
N PHE A 62 -29.08 7.26 8.24
CA PHE A 62 -27.89 6.73 7.58
C PHE A 62 -27.54 5.44 8.33
N THR A 63 -28.13 4.35 7.85
CA THR A 63 -27.85 3.00 8.32
C THR A 63 -26.37 2.72 8.18
N ARG A 64 -25.81 2.25 9.29
CA ARG A 64 -24.53 1.53 9.39
C ARG A 64 -24.56 0.44 8.29
N THR A 65 -23.58 0.40 7.41
CA THR A 65 -23.45 -0.66 6.37
C THR A 65 -23.66 -2.02 7.01
N ASP A 66 -24.67 -2.77 6.57
CA ASP A 66 -24.92 -4.13 7.05
C ASP A 66 -23.74 -5.01 6.58
N PRO A 67 -23.16 -5.88 7.43
CA PRO A 67 -22.21 -6.89 6.95
C PRO A 67 -22.72 -7.75 5.78
N GLU A 68 -24.04 -7.93 5.61
CA GLU A 68 -24.59 -8.59 4.42
C GLU A 68 -24.39 -7.74 3.14
N ASP A 69 -24.55 -6.41 3.22
CA ASP A 69 -24.32 -5.48 2.10
C ASP A 69 -22.86 -5.50 1.61
N LEU A 70 -21.90 -5.85 2.49
CA LEU A 70 -20.47 -5.93 2.15
C LEU A 70 -20.12 -7.17 1.31
N ALA A 71 -20.92 -8.24 1.39
CA ALA A 71 -20.66 -9.47 0.65
C ALA A 71 -20.89 -9.29 -0.86
N ASP A 72 -21.87 -8.48 -1.25
CA ASP A 72 -22.22 -8.21 -2.65
C ASP A 72 -21.12 -7.42 -3.39
N PHE A 73 -20.23 -6.73 -2.65
CA PHE A 73 -19.10 -6.03 -3.25
C PHE A 73 -17.90 -6.94 -3.56
N ILE A 74 -17.90 -8.20 -3.14
CA ILE A 74 -16.79 -9.15 -3.40
C ILE A 74 -16.64 -9.42 -4.91
N ASP A 75 -17.76 -9.39 -5.63
CA ASP A 75 -17.77 -9.65 -7.07
C ASP A 75 -17.30 -8.44 -7.89
N VAL A 76 -17.38 -7.23 -7.33
CA VAL A 76 -16.94 -5.99 -8.01
C VAL A 76 -15.50 -6.06 -8.50
N PRO A 77 -14.47 -6.33 -7.66
CA PRO A 77 -13.11 -6.47 -8.14
C PRO A 77 -12.93 -7.71 -9.03
N THR A 78 -13.64 -8.81 -8.74
CA THR A 78 -13.55 -10.08 -9.48
C THR A 78 -14.00 -9.93 -10.94
N GLU A 79 -15.07 -9.18 -11.18
CA GLU A 79 -15.62 -8.93 -12.51
C GLU A 79 -14.97 -7.73 -13.21
N THR A 80 -14.54 -6.71 -12.45
CA THR A 80 -13.91 -5.51 -13.04
C THR A 80 -12.49 -5.81 -13.54
N PHE A 81 -11.71 -6.61 -12.80
CA PHE A 81 -10.29 -6.84 -13.10
C PHE A 81 -10.04 -7.46 -14.49
N PRO A 82 -10.77 -8.51 -14.92
CA PRO A 82 -10.64 -9.06 -16.27
C PRO A 82 -11.07 -8.09 -17.39
N SER A 83 -11.91 -7.11 -17.06
CA SER A 83 -12.41 -6.08 -17.98
C SER A 83 -11.54 -4.82 -18.05
N LEU A 84 -10.42 -4.75 -17.29
CA LEU A 84 -9.50 -3.62 -17.33
C LEU A 84 -8.93 -3.38 -18.73
N GLN A 85 -8.92 -2.11 -19.15
CA GLN A 85 -8.40 -1.68 -20.44
C GLN A 85 -7.28 -0.65 -20.27
N PRO A 86 -6.11 -0.84 -20.94
CA PRO A 86 -5.74 -1.99 -21.77
C PRO A 86 -5.51 -3.29 -20.96
N PRO A 87 -5.56 -4.49 -21.58
CA PRO A 87 -5.34 -5.76 -20.87
C PRO A 87 -3.95 -5.86 -20.19
N THR A 88 -2.98 -5.09 -20.67
CA THR A 88 -1.65 -4.97 -20.06
C THR A 88 -1.70 -4.45 -18.63
N LEU A 89 -2.77 -3.75 -18.22
CA LEU A 89 -2.98 -3.33 -16.83
C LEU A 89 -3.02 -4.51 -15.87
N GLN A 90 -3.50 -5.68 -16.30
CA GLN A 90 -3.64 -6.87 -15.44
C GLN A 90 -2.30 -7.48 -15.05
N THR A 91 -1.24 -7.18 -15.82
CA THR A 91 0.13 -7.68 -15.61
C THR A 91 1.14 -6.55 -15.50
N LEU A 92 0.68 -5.35 -15.16
CA LEU A 92 1.51 -4.17 -15.10
C LEU A 92 2.54 -4.28 -13.97
N THR A 93 3.78 -3.89 -14.26
CA THR A 93 4.89 -3.88 -13.32
C THR A 93 5.72 -2.61 -13.54
N TYR A 94 6.55 -2.25 -12.55
CA TYR A 94 7.53 -1.19 -12.71
C TYR A 94 8.46 -1.45 -13.90
N ASP A 95 8.61 -0.45 -14.77
CA ASP A 95 9.58 -0.38 -15.85
C ASP A 95 10.28 0.99 -15.78
N PRO A 96 11.61 1.05 -15.59
CA PRO A 96 12.35 2.31 -15.49
C PRO A 96 12.32 3.15 -16.79
N ASN A 97 11.93 2.56 -17.92
CA ASN A 97 11.87 3.26 -19.21
C ASN A 97 10.48 3.82 -19.51
N THR A 98 9.47 3.47 -18.71
CA THR A 98 8.09 3.89 -18.91
C THR A 98 7.70 4.93 -17.87
N ASP A 99 7.30 6.12 -18.32
CA ASP A 99 6.78 7.17 -17.43
C ASP A 99 5.26 7.02 -17.27
N PHE A 100 4.86 6.21 -16.29
CA PHE A 100 3.45 6.02 -15.95
C PHE A 100 2.75 7.26 -15.38
N THR A 101 3.51 8.31 -15.00
CA THR A 101 2.94 9.52 -14.39
C THR A 101 2.55 10.58 -15.42
N SER A 102 3.33 10.70 -16.49
CA SER A 102 3.12 11.72 -17.53
C SER A 102 2.45 11.17 -18.79
N ASP A 103 2.47 9.86 -19.01
CA ASP A 103 1.89 9.25 -20.19
C ASP A 103 0.35 9.31 -20.14
N LYS A 104 -0.24 9.89 -21.18
CA LYS A 104 -1.69 10.03 -21.33
C LYS A 104 -2.38 8.68 -21.39
N GLU A 105 -1.70 7.64 -21.86
CA GLU A 105 -2.29 6.31 -21.93
C GLU A 105 -2.66 5.78 -20.54
N TYR A 106 -1.86 6.10 -19.52
CA TYR A 106 -2.05 5.68 -18.11
C TYR A 106 -2.76 6.73 -17.24
N SER A 107 -3.29 7.81 -17.84
CA SER A 107 -4.11 8.79 -17.12
C SER A 107 -5.29 8.08 -16.43
N PRO A 108 -5.53 8.34 -15.13
CA PRO A 108 -6.64 7.73 -14.40
C PRO A 108 -8.00 7.94 -15.07
N GLN A 109 -8.25 9.12 -15.64
CA GLN A 109 -9.50 9.41 -16.36
C GLN A 109 -9.60 8.58 -17.64
N HIS A 110 -8.53 8.54 -18.43
CA HIS A 110 -8.51 7.80 -19.70
C HIS A 110 -8.69 6.29 -19.51
N LEU A 111 -8.02 5.71 -18.50
CA LEU A 111 -8.19 4.30 -18.15
C LEU A 111 -9.61 4.00 -17.66
N ALA A 112 -10.20 4.89 -16.86
CA ALA A 112 -11.56 4.74 -16.35
C ALA A 112 -12.60 4.83 -17.46
N GLU A 113 -12.48 5.78 -18.39
CA GLU A 113 -13.34 5.90 -19.57
C GLU A 113 -13.30 4.61 -20.40
N ARG A 114 -12.10 4.13 -20.76
CA ARG A 114 -11.94 2.90 -21.55
C ARG A 114 -12.52 1.67 -20.86
N THR A 115 -12.24 1.52 -19.56
CA THR A 115 -12.72 0.38 -18.78
C THR A 115 -14.24 0.42 -18.59
N SER A 116 -14.83 1.62 -18.47
CA SER A 116 -16.29 1.77 -18.30
C SER A 116 -17.08 1.23 -19.50
N HIS A 117 -16.52 1.27 -20.71
CA HIS A 117 -17.17 0.77 -21.92
C HIS A 117 -17.17 -0.77 -22.04
N THR A 118 -16.30 -1.46 -21.29
CA THR A 118 -16.16 -2.92 -21.31
C THR A 118 -16.60 -3.59 -20.01
N LEU A 119 -17.19 -2.80 -19.11
CA LEU A 119 -17.61 -3.26 -17.80
C LEU A 119 -18.92 -4.07 -17.89
N PRO A 120 -19.05 -5.20 -17.18
CA PRO A 120 -20.33 -5.91 -17.08
C PRO A 120 -21.43 -5.04 -16.47
N ALA A 121 -22.66 -5.19 -16.96
CA ALA A 121 -23.81 -4.44 -16.44
C ALA A 121 -24.09 -4.75 -14.96
N SER A 122 -23.82 -5.99 -14.52
CA SER A 122 -23.89 -6.44 -13.11
C SER A 122 -23.16 -5.48 -12.17
N ILE A 123 -21.98 -4.99 -12.55
CA ILE A 123 -21.23 -4.03 -11.72
C ILE A 123 -21.96 -2.71 -11.58
N THR A 124 -22.53 -2.22 -12.67
CA THR A 124 -23.30 -0.96 -12.65
C THR A 124 -24.54 -1.11 -11.78
N ASP A 125 -25.23 -2.25 -11.89
CA ASP A 125 -26.42 -2.57 -11.13
C ASP A 125 -26.10 -2.66 -9.63
N THR A 126 -25.05 -3.39 -9.24
CA THR A 126 -24.61 -3.49 -7.84
C THR A 126 -24.21 -2.13 -7.27
N LEU A 127 -23.38 -1.35 -7.98
CA LEU A 127 -22.93 -0.04 -7.49
C LEU A 127 -24.10 0.96 -7.37
N THR A 128 -25.10 0.89 -8.25
CA THR A 128 -26.29 1.74 -8.20
C THR A 128 -27.26 1.29 -7.11
N ALA A 129 -27.46 -0.03 -6.95
CA ALA A 129 -28.35 -0.61 -5.93
C ALA A 129 -27.94 -0.21 -4.51
N TYR A 130 -26.64 -0.14 -4.25
CA TYR A 130 -26.08 0.30 -2.96
C TYR A 130 -25.74 1.80 -2.91
N ALA A 131 -26.20 2.59 -3.88
CA ALA A 131 -25.98 4.04 -3.96
C ALA A 131 -24.49 4.47 -3.88
N VAL A 132 -23.57 3.62 -4.35
CA VAL A 132 -22.15 3.96 -4.52
C VAL A 132 -21.99 4.98 -5.66
N ILE A 133 -22.81 4.82 -6.69
CA ILE A 133 -22.98 5.73 -7.84
C ILE A 133 -24.47 6.06 -8.03
N GLU A 134 -24.77 7.22 -8.64
CA GLU A 134 -26.15 7.61 -8.94
C GLU A 134 -26.61 7.05 -10.29
N SER A 135 -25.68 6.92 -11.24
CA SER A 135 -25.95 6.50 -12.61
C SER A 135 -24.73 5.82 -13.26
N ALA A 136 -24.95 5.11 -14.38
CA ALA A 136 -23.87 4.52 -15.17
C ALA A 136 -22.83 5.56 -15.65
N SER A 137 -23.23 6.82 -15.82
CA SER A 137 -22.33 7.94 -16.17
C SER A 137 -21.30 8.26 -15.09
N ASP A 138 -21.51 7.81 -13.84
CA ASP A 138 -20.61 8.07 -12.72
C ASP A 138 -19.49 7.03 -12.60
N ILE A 139 -19.56 5.92 -13.35
CA ILE A 139 -18.57 4.84 -13.34
C ILE A 139 -17.15 5.36 -13.58
N PRO A 140 -16.87 6.21 -14.59
CA PRO A 140 -15.51 6.71 -14.81
C PRO A 140 -14.99 7.51 -13.61
N TYR A 141 -15.85 8.28 -12.95
CA TYR A 141 -15.48 9.06 -11.76
C TYR A 141 -15.21 8.19 -10.53
N PHE A 142 -15.91 7.04 -10.43
CA PHE A 142 -15.64 6.03 -9.41
C PHE A 142 -14.34 5.26 -9.68
N LEU A 143 -14.12 4.82 -10.92
CA LEU A 143 -12.96 4.02 -11.30
C LEU A 143 -11.65 4.82 -11.38
N ALA A 144 -11.68 6.09 -11.79
CA ALA A 144 -10.48 6.90 -11.97
C ALA A 144 -9.56 6.91 -10.73
N PRO A 145 -10.01 7.28 -9.52
CA PRO A 145 -9.13 7.25 -8.34
C PRO A 145 -8.61 5.84 -8.02
N ILE A 146 -9.41 4.79 -8.22
CA ILE A 146 -9.03 3.39 -8.00
C ILE A 146 -7.90 2.98 -8.96
N LEU A 147 -8.07 3.27 -10.25
CA LEU A 147 -7.09 2.92 -11.28
C LEU A 147 -5.80 3.73 -11.11
N GLY A 148 -5.90 4.99 -10.70
CA GLY A 148 -4.73 5.81 -10.36
C GLY A 148 -3.94 5.22 -9.19
N GLU A 149 -4.60 4.81 -8.11
CA GLU A 149 -3.96 4.18 -6.96
C GLU A 149 -3.39 2.79 -7.29
N TYR A 150 -4.11 2.01 -8.09
CA TYR A 150 -3.67 0.71 -8.58
C TYR A 150 -2.40 0.82 -9.43
N VAL A 151 -2.41 1.65 -10.49
CA VAL A 151 -1.25 1.90 -11.35
C VAL A 151 -0.09 2.39 -10.51
N ALA A 152 -0.32 3.39 -9.65
CA ALA A 152 0.72 3.93 -8.77
C ALA A 152 1.29 2.87 -7.82
N SER A 153 0.53 1.83 -7.45
CA SER A 153 0.98 0.75 -6.56
C SER A 153 1.76 -0.34 -7.27
N VAL A 154 1.31 -0.81 -8.43
CA VAL A 154 1.99 -1.86 -9.20
C VAL A 154 3.22 -1.35 -9.96
N THR A 155 3.32 -0.02 -10.16
CA THR A 155 4.46 0.65 -10.80
C THR A 155 5.36 1.39 -9.82
N LYS A 156 5.22 1.16 -8.50
CA LYS A 156 6.13 1.79 -7.52
C LYS A 156 7.57 1.45 -7.86
N PRO A 157 8.47 2.45 -7.92
CA PRO A 157 9.87 2.15 -8.11
C PRO A 157 10.36 1.27 -6.96
N PRO A 158 11.32 0.37 -7.24
CA PRO A 158 11.99 -0.39 -6.20
C PRO A 158 12.48 0.55 -5.10
N PRO A 159 12.38 0.15 -3.82
CA PRO A 159 12.76 1.01 -2.72
C PRO A 159 14.23 1.44 -2.88
N VAL A 160 14.50 2.73 -2.67
CA VAL A 160 15.88 3.22 -2.58
C VAL A 160 16.47 2.65 -1.29
N TRP A 161 17.20 1.56 -1.36
CA TRP A 161 17.67 0.81 -0.17
C TRP A 161 18.51 1.63 0.82
N ALA A 162 19.04 2.77 0.41
CA ALA A 162 19.71 3.70 1.31
C ALA A 162 18.77 4.34 2.35
N THR A 163 17.47 4.48 2.05
CA THR A 163 16.47 5.06 2.97
C THR A 163 15.77 4.02 3.84
N THR A 164 16.06 2.72 3.66
CA THR A 164 15.42 1.63 4.42
C THR A 164 16.10 1.36 5.77
N ARG A 165 16.77 2.35 6.36
CA ARG A 165 17.47 2.17 7.64
C ARG A 165 16.49 1.83 8.75
N THR A 166 16.69 0.66 9.35
CA THR A 166 15.97 0.19 10.52
C THR A 166 16.61 0.68 11.82
N ASP A 167 15.84 0.68 12.91
CA ASP A 167 16.31 1.00 14.25
C ASP A 167 17.00 -0.19 14.95
N ALA A 168 16.80 -1.41 14.42
CA ALA A 168 17.34 -2.65 14.96
C ALA A 168 18.02 -3.50 13.89
N CYS A 169 18.96 -4.35 14.33
CA CYS A 169 19.63 -5.29 13.44
C CYS A 169 18.64 -6.30 12.86
N GLU A 170 18.55 -6.39 11.53
CA GLU A 170 17.53 -7.22 10.86
C GLU A 170 17.70 -8.74 11.05
N ILE A 171 18.85 -9.20 11.59
CA ILE A 171 19.08 -10.63 11.89
C ILE A 171 18.89 -10.93 13.38
N CYS A 172 19.40 -10.08 14.27
CA CYS A 172 19.45 -10.39 15.72
C CYS A 172 18.61 -9.45 16.59
N GLU A 173 17.86 -8.54 15.96
CA GLU A 173 16.87 -7.64 16.55
C GLU A 173 17.37 -6.68 17.64
N ARG A 174 18.68 -6.58 17.83
CA ARG A 174 19.27 -5.62 18.78
C ARG A 174 19.12 -4.20 18.24
N ASP A 175 18.44 -3.35 19.00
CA ASP A 175 18.17 -1.92 18.71
C ASP A 175 19.16 -0.97 19.41
N TRP A 176 19.85 -1.43 20.45
CA TRP A 176 20.78 -0.61 21.24
C TRP A 176 22.21 -0.54 20.67
N ILE A 177 22.45 -1.01 19.44
CA ILE A 177 23.80 -1.11 18.85
C ILE A 177 23.91 -0.44 17.47
N PRO A 178 25.10 0.06 17.10
CA PRO A 178 25.31 0.61 15.76
C PRO A 178 25.11 -0.42 14.65
N LEU A 179 24.30 -0.04 13.67
CA LEU A 179 24.08 -0.79 12.43
C LEU A 179 25.00 -0.31 11.31
N SER A 180 25.45 -1.27 10.51
CA SER A 180 26.26 -1.08 9.32
C SER A 180 25.46 -1.44 8.08
N TYR A 181 25.81 -0.78 6.97
CA TYR A 181 25.23 -0.98 5.65
C TYR A 181 25.86 -2.22 5.00
N HIS A 182 25.06 -3.26 4.76
CA HIS A 182 25.51 -4.52 4.14
C HIS A 182 24.80 -4.75 2.81
N HIS A 183 25.56 -4.94 1.73
CA HIS A 183 24.98 -5.30 0.44
C HIS A 183 24.60 -6.79 0.42
N LEU A 184 23.31 -7.09 0.26
CA LEU A 184 22.80 -8.46 0.19
C LEU A 184 23.33 -9.20 -1.05
N ILE A 185 23.46 -8.48 -2.17
CA ILE A 185 24.21 -8.92 -3.34
C ILE A 185 25.55 -8.20 -3.34
N PRO A 186 26.68 -8.89 -3.02
CA PRO A 186 27.98 -8.24 -2.94
C PRO A 186 28.35 -7.52 -4.25
N ARG A 187 28.81 -6.27 -4.16
CA ARG A 187 29.17 -5.45 -5.34
C ARG A 187 30.21 -6.11 -6.24
N SER A 188 31.10 -6.92 -5.66
CA SER A 188 32.12 -7.66 -6.40
C SER A 188 31.55 -8.65 -7.42
N VAL A 189 30.29 -9.09 -7.25
CA VAL A 189 29.64 -10.07 -8.15
C VAL A 189 28.53 -9.46 -9.02
N HIS A 190 28.26 -8.15 -8.94
CA HIS A 190 27.19 -7.49 -9.72
C HIS A 190 27.31 -7.77 -11.23
N ALA A 191 28.49 -7.55 -11.81
CA ALA A 191 28.72 -7.81 -13.25
C ALA A 191 28.44 -9.28 -13.63
N LYS A 192 28.70 -10.22 -12.72
CA LYS A 192 28.42 -11.65 -12.94
C LYS A 192 26.92 -11.95 -12.82
N VAL A 193 26.24 -11.36 -11.83
CA VAL A 193 24.79 -11.48 -11.60
C VAL A 193 24.02 -11.04 -12.85
N VAL A 194 24.35 -9.86 -13.40
CA VAL A 194 23.71 -9.31 -14.60
C VAL A 194 24.00 -10.20 -15.82
N LYS A 195 25.26 -10.57 -16.03
CA LYS A 195 25.65 -11.44 -17.16
C LYS A 195 24.97 -12.81 -17.13
N LYS A 196 24.67 -13.32 -15.94
CA LYS A 196 24.02 -14.63 -15.75
C LYS A 196 22.50 -14.53 -15.62
N GLY A 197 21.92 -13.33 -15.57
CA GLY A 197 20.49 -13.12 -15.37
C GLY A 197 19.97 -13.70 -14.05
N TRP A 198 20.79 -13.67 -12.98
CA TRP A 198 20.34 -14.19 -11.68
C TRP A 198 19.36 -13.24 -10.99
N HIS A 199 19.53 -11.93 -11.15
CA HIS A 199 18.68 -10.90 -10.59
C HIS A 199 18.55 -9.73 -11.54
N GLU A 200 17.44 -9.00 -11.42
CA GLU A 200 17.21 -7.72 -12.07
C GLU A 200 18.20 -6.65 -11.57
N GLU A 201 18.55 -5.70 -12.44
CA GLU A 201 19.52 -4.63 -12.16
C GLU A 201 19.14 -3.83 -10.91
N TRP A 202 17.83 -3.60 -10.72
CA TRP A 202 17.36 -2.86 -9.55
C TRP A 202 17.76 -3.57 -8.25
N ARG A 203 17.66 -4.90 -8.16
CA ARG A 203 17.92 -5.65 -6.94
C ARG A 203 19.39 -5.63 -6.51
N LEU A 204 20.33 -5.32 -7.40
CA LEU A 204 21.77 -5.35 -7.11
C LEU A 204 22.17 -4.46 -5.94
N ASN A 205 21.45 -3.36 -5.72
CA ASN A 205 21.74 -2.43 -4.63
C ASN A 205 20.91 -2.71 -3.37
N SER A 206 20.22 -3.86 -3.30
CA SER A 206 19.54 -4.30 -2.08
C SER A 206 20.50 -4.43 -0.91
N VAL A 207 20.07 -3.92 0.24
CA VAL A 207 20.89 -3.88 1.46
C VAL A 207 20.14 -4.34 2.70
N ALA A 208 20.92 -4.72 3.70
CA ALA A 208 20.49 -5.00 5.04
C ALA A 208 21.25 -4.12 6.05
N TRP A 209 20.57 -3.76 7.13
CA TRP A 209 21.09 -3.01 8.26
C TRP A 209 21.45 -3.96 9.39
N LEU A 210 22.72 -4.34 9.40
CA LEU A 210 23.24 -5.37 10.29
C LEU A 210 24.20 -4.78 11.31
N CYS A 211 24.10 -5.24 12.55
CA CYS A 211 25.16 -4.96 13.51
C CYS A 211 26.48 -5.61 13.07
N ARG A 212 27.61 -5.09 13.57
CA ARG A 212 28.95 -5.58 13.20
C ARG A 212 29.13 -7.10 13.34
N ALA A 213 28.53 -7.71 14.37
CA ALA A 213 28.62 -9.14 14.62
C ALA A 213 27.88 -9.97 13.55
N CYS A 214 26.64 -9.59 13.21
CA CYS A 214 25.86 -10.24 12.16
C CYS A 214 26.46 -9.99 10.78
N HIS A 215 26.91 -8.77 10.49
CA HIS A 215 27.60 -8.47 9.23
C HIS A 215 28.82 -9.38 9.03
N SER A 216 29.66 -9.52 10.07
CA SER A 216 30.83 -10.41 10.00
C SER A 216 30.44 -11.88 9.86
N PHE A 217 29.29 -12.29 10.41
CA PHE A 217 28.78 -13.65 10.31
C PHE A 217 28.29 -13.97 8.89
N VAL A 218 27.52 -13.08 8.27
CA VAL A 218 27.01 -13.25 6.89
C VAL A 218 28.16 -13.45 5.90
N HIS A 219 29.25 -12.69 6.01
CA HIS A 219 30.43 -12.90 5.15
C HIS A 219 31.22 -14.18 5.44
N ARG A 220 30.93 -14.90 6.54
CA ARG A 220 31.56 -16.19 6.86
C ARG A 220 30.68 -17.38 6.51
N MET A 221 29.36 -17.22 6.52
CA MET A 221 28.43 -18.34 6.35
C MET A 221 28.34 -18.84 4.90
N ALA A 222 28.68 -17.99 3.94
CA ALA A 222 28.58 -18.25 2.50
C ALA A 222 29.59 -17.40 1.72
N SER A 223 30.01 -17.89 0.56
CA SER A 223 30.82 -17.12 -0.39
C SER A 223 30.00 -15.99 -1.01
N ASN A 224 30.67 -14.98 -1.59
CA ASN A 224 29.98 -13.85 -2.26
C ASN A 224 29.06 -14.31 -3.41
N GLU A 225 29.39 -15.43 -4.06
CA GLU A 225 28.56 -15.99 -5.13
C GLU A 225 27.34 -16.73 -4.57
N GLU A 226 27.50 -17.53 -3.52
CA GLU A 226 26.38 -18.18 -2.82
C GLU A 226 25.44 -17.14 -2.20
N LEU A 227 25.98 -16.08 -1.59
CA LEU A 227 25.18 -14.95 -1.10
C LEU A 227 24.31 -14.36 -2.21
N ALA A 228 24.92 -14.08 -3.37
CA ALA A 228 24.17 -13.53 -4.50
C ALA A 228 23.16 -14.50 -5.10
N ARG A 229 23.38 -15.81 -5.06
CA ARG A 229 22.49 -16.80 -5.71
C ARG A 229 21.37 -17.28 -4.81
N GLU A 230 21.68 -17.58 -3.57
CA GLU A 230 20.81 -18.35 -2.68
C GLU A 230 20.35 -17.53 -1.47
N TRP A 231 21.14 -16.54 -1.03
CA TRP A 231 20.95 -15.81 0.23
C TRP A 231 20.88 -14.28 0.03
N PHE A 232 20.21 -13.84 -1.03
CA PHE A 232 20.19 -12.44 -1.50
C PHE A 232 19.10 -11.58 -0.85
N THR A 233 18.42 -12.08 0.20
CA THR A 233 17.49 -11.32 1.05
C THR A 233 17.69 -11.69 2.52
N VAL A 234 17.26 -10.83 3.45
CA VAL A 234 17.36 -11.13 4.89
C VAL A 234 16.54 -12.36 5.25
N GLU A 235 15.36 -12.50 4.66
CA GLU A 235 14.45 -13.63 4.88
C GLU A 235 15.13 -14.94 4.49
N ARG A 236 15.75 -14.99 3.31
CA ARG A 236 16.52 -16.16 2.85
C ARG A 236 17.67 -16.45 3.80
N ILE A 237 18.45 -15.42 4.19
CA ILE A 237 19.53 -15.60 5.17
C ILE A 237 18.99 -16.25 6.46
N CYS A 238 17.83 -15.83 6.94
CA CYS A 238 17.20 -16.36 8.15
C CYS A 238 16.54 -17.75 7.99
N GLU A 239 16.40 -18.27 6.77
CA GLU A 239 15.97 -19.66 6.54
C GLU A 239 17.04 -20.67 6.99
N ARG A 240 18.30 -20.25 7.14
CA ARG A 240 19.36 -21.14 7.63
C ARG A 240 19.30 -21.33 9.14
N GLU A 241 19.41 -22.58 9.57
CA GLU A 241 19.42 -22.94 10.99
C GLU A 241 20.61 -22.32 11.75
N ASP A 242 21.80 -22.32 11.15
CA ASP A 242 23.01 -21.74 11.75
C ASP A 242 22.91 -20.23 11.96
N VAL A 243 22.25 -19.52 11.04
CA VAL A 243 21.94 -18.08 11.17
C VAL A 243 20.98 -17.85 12.33
N MET A 244 19.92 -18.65 12.45
CA MET A 244 18.92 -18.50 13.51
C MET A 244 19.50 -18.83 14.90
N ASP A 245 20.35 -19.83 15.00
CA ASP A 245 21.09 -20.15 16.23
C ASP A 245 22.03 -19.00 16.61
N TRP A 246 22.77 -18.48 15.63
CA TRP A 246 23.62 -17.31 15.82
C TRP A 246 22.83 -16.09 16.28
N ALA A 247 21.69 -15.80 15.63
CA ALA A 247 20.81 -14.68 15.97
C ALA A 247 20.30 -14.76 17.41
N ARG A 248 19.76 -15.93 17.81
CA ARG A 248 19.25 -16.18 19.17
C ARG A 248 20.34 -16.07 20.24
N TRP A 249 21.56 -16.47 19.92
CA TRP A 249 22.70 -16.31 20.82
C TRP A 249 23.16 -14.85 20.88
N VAL A 250 23.50 -14.24 19.74
CA VAL A 250 24.12 -12.92 19.66
C VAL A 250 23.17 -11.80 20.12
N GLY A 251 21.86 -11.99 19.94
CA GLY A 251 20.83 -11.06 20.41
C GLY A 251 20.85 -10.86 21.92
N ARG A 252 21.25 -11.89 22.68
CA ARG A 252 21.37 -11.84 24.15
C ARG A 252 22.73 -11.31 24.63
N VAL A 253 23.72 -11.20 23.74
CA VAL A 253 25.07 -10.79 24.14
C VAL A 253 25.16 -9.27 24.26
N ARG A 254 25.52 -8.82 25.47
CA ARG A 254 25.90 -7.43 25.76
C ARG A 254 27.41 -7.31 25.86
N TRP A 255 28.04 -6.90 24.76
CA TRP A 255 29.46 -6.58 24.77
C TRP A 255 29.68 -5.26 25.52
N LYS A 256 30.54 -5.25 26.55
CA LYS A 256 31.06 -3.99 27.08
C LYS A 256 31.96 -3.37 26.01
N ALA A 257 31.72 -2.10 25.67
CA ALA A 257 32.65 -1.35 24.83
C ALA A 257 34.03 -1.37 25.50
N ARG A 258 35.07 -1.72 24.71
CA ARG A 258 36.47 -1.47 25.08
C ARG A 258 36.86 -0.09 24.61
#